data_AF-A0ABD1DT40-F1
#
_entry.id   AF-A0ABD1DT40-F1
#
_cell.length_a   1.000
_cell.length_b   1.000
_cell.length_c   1.000
_cell.angle_alpha   90.00
_cell.angle_beta   90.00
_cell.angle_gamma   90.00
#
_symmetry.space_group_name_H-M   'P 1'
#
loop_
_entity.id
_entity.type
_entity.pdbx_description
1 polymer ?
#
loop_
_entity_poly.entity_id
_entity_poly.type
_entity_poly.pdbx_seq_one_letter_code
_entity_poly.pdbx_strand_id
1 'polypeptide(L)'
;MFLLIPLCVYLSLGAIFLLAGFVSLFRIRTVMKHDGTRTDKLERLMLRIGFFSGLFILPALGYLGCLFYEYYNFDDWMIQWNRQMCRIFSIPCPATKYNAQMVPEEDRPIFHIYMAKYVCSMLVGVTSSVWLWSGKTVVSWKQFAERLQGKDSRSRGAYV
;
A
#
# COMPACT_ATOMS: atom_id res chain seq x y z
N MET A 1 7.69 -17.43 -13.34
CA MET A 1 8.98 -17.33 -12.62
C MET A 1 9.80 -16.10 -13.03
N PHE A 2 10.14 -15.91 -14.31
CA PHE A 2 11.02 -14.81 -14.79
C PHE A 2 10.52 -13.38 -14.56
N LEU A 3 9.21 -13.14 -14.46
CA LEU A 3 8.64 -11.82 -14.15
C LEU A 3 8.36 -11.63 -12.66
N LEU A 4 7.99 -12.72 -11.97
CA LEU A 4 7.54 -12.69 -10.58
C LEU A 4 8.71 -12.51 -9.62
N ILE A 5 9.81 -13.23 -9.83
CA ILE A 5 11.01 -13.16 -8.98
C ILE A 5 11.64 -11.77 -8.96
N PRO A 6 11.94 -11.13 -10.10
CA PRO A 6 12.48 -9.78 -10.07
C PRO A 6 11.51 -8.81 -9.39
N LEU A 7 10.20 -8.93 -9.62
CA LEU A 7 9.20 -8.11 -8.93
C LEU A 7 9.30 -8.27 -7.41
N CYS A 8 9.37 -9.51 -6.91
CA CYS A 8 9.50 -9.80 -5.49
C CYS A 8 10.80 -9.23 -4.90
N VAL A 9 11.92 -9.41 -5.60
CA VAL A 9 13.23 -8.90 -5.18
C VAL A 9 13.21 -7.38 -5.11
N TYR A 10 12.76 -6.68 -6.17
CA TYR A 10 12.66 -5.23 -6.17
C TYR A 10 11.75 -4.71 -5.06
N LEU A 11 10.63 -5.39 -4.79
CA LEU A 11 9.67 -4.98 -3.77
C LEU A 11 10.22 -5.19 -2.35
N SER A 12 10.94 -6.29 -2.11
CA SER A 12 11.60 -6.57 -0.83
C SER A 12 12.73 -5.57 -0.54
N LEU A 13 13.55 -5.24 -1.54
CA LEU A 13 14.59 -4.22 -1.43
C LEU A 13 13.99 -2.83 -1.16
N GLY A 14 12.90 -2.48 -1.86
CA GLY A 14 12.17 -1.24 -1.62
C GLY A 14 11.61 -1.13 -0.20
N ALA A 15 11.10 -2.23 0.36
CA ALA A 15 10.58 -2.27 1.73
C ALA A 15 11.69 -2.07 2.78
N ILE A 16 12.84 -2.73 2.61
CA ILE A 16 14.00 -2.55 3.50
C ILE A 16 14.48 -1.09 3.47
N PHE A 17 14.54 -0.49 2.28
CA PHE A 17 14.93 0.92 2.12
C PHE A 17 13.94 1.88 2.79
N LEU A 18 12.62 1.64 2.63
CA LEU A 18 11.57 2.42 3.29
C LEU A 18 11.64 2.33 4.81
N LEU A 19 11.85 1.12 5.35
CA LEU A 19 12.05 0.90 6.78
C LEU A 19 13.28 1.63 7.29
N ALA A 20 14.41 1.53 6.58
CA ALA A 20 15.64 2.23 6.94
C ALA A 20 15.47 3.76 6.91
N GLY A 21 14.79 4.28 5.88
CA GLY A 21 14.44 5.71 5.77
C GLY A 21 13.56 6.19 6.92
N PHE A 22 12.59 5.38 7.34
CA PHE A 22 11.75 5.67 8.50
C PHE A 22 12.55 5.71 9.80
N VAL A 23 13.38 4.70 10.07
CA VAL A 23 14.26 4.68 11.25
C VAL A 23 15.18 5.91 11.28
N SER A 24 15.71 6.32 10.13
CA SER A 24 16.52 7.54 9.98
C SER A 24 15.73 8.80 10.34
N LEU A 25 14.48 8.93 9.88
CA LEU A 25 13.61 10.07 10.22
C LEU A 25 13.28 10.13 11.72
N PHE A 26 13.06 8.98 12.37
CA PHE A 26 12.85 8.93 13.81
C PHE A 26 14.11 9.33 14.59
N ARG A 27 15.29 8.89 14.15
CA ARG A 27 16.57 9.29 14.75
C ARG A 27 16.80 10.80 14.68
N ILE A 28 16.54 11.41 13.52
CA ILE A 28 16.63 12.86 13.32
C ILE A 28 15.67 13.60 14.25
N ARG A 29 14.43 13.10 14.39
CA ARG A 29 13.44 13.72 15.27
C ARG A 29 13.80 13.61 16.76
N THR A 30 14.37 12.47 17.18
CA THR A 30 14.85 12.27 18.55
C THR A 30 16.00 13.23 18.89
N VAL A 31 16.93 13.45 17.96
CA VAL A 31 18.04 14.41 18.14
C VAL A 31 17.54 15.84 18.17
N MET A 32 16.59 16.21 17.30
CA MET A 32 16.05 17.58 17.23
C MET A 32 15.25 18.00 18.48
N LYS A 33 14.68 17.04 19.23
CA LYS A 33 13.95 17.32 20.48
C LYS A 33 14.84 17.80 21.64
N HIS A 34 16.15 17.55 21.59
CA HIS A 34 17.06 17.94 22.66
C HIS A 34 17.53 19.40 22.58
N ASP A 35 17.36 20.09 21.44
CA ASP A 35 17.97 21.39 21.17
C ASP A 35 17.09 22.63 21.48
N GLY A 36 15.88 22.47 22.05
CA GLY A 36 15.15 23.55 22.73
C GLY A 36 14.83 24.84 21.92
N THR A 37 14.92 24.83 20.59
CA THR A 37 14.63 26.01 19.76
C THR A 37 13.15 26.10 19.37
N ARG A 38 12.62 27.33 19.19
CA ARG A 38 11.24 27.69 18.75
C ARG A 38 10.83 27.03 17.42
N THR A 39 10.68 25.72 17.40
CA THR A 39 10.44 24.91 16.21
C THR A 39 9.10 24.19 16.27
N ASP A 40 8.17 24.61 17.14
CA ASP A 40 6.84 23.98 17.31
C ASP A 40 6.05 23.76 16.00
N LYS A 41 6.17 24.70 15.05
CA LYS A 41 5.55 24.57 13.73
C LYS A 41 6.24 23.49 12.87
N LEU A 42 7.56 23.42 12.93
CA LEU A 42 8.37 22.41 12.25
C LEU A 42 8.19 21.04 12.91
N GLU A 43 8.08 20.98 14.24
CA GLU A 43 7.84 19.74 14.99
C GLU A 43 6.47 19.14 14.63
N ARG A 44 5.41 19.96 14.56
CA ARG A 44 4.08 19.50 14.11
C ARG A 44 4.09 19.02 12.66
N LEU A 45 4.88 19.64 11.78
CA LEU A 45 5.04 19.22 10.39
C LEU A 45 5.80 17.89 10.28
N MET A 46 6.91 17.75 10.99
CA MET A 46 7.69 16.51 11.04
C MET A 46 6.89 15.36 11.66
N LEU A 47 6.14 15.62 12.73
CA LEU A 47 5.22 14.64 13.35
C LEU A 47 4.23 14.08 12.35
N ARG A 48 3.64 14.96 11.55
CA ARG A 48 2.68 14.61 10.51
C ARG A 48 3.32 13.73 9.45
N ILE A 49 4.52 14.09 8.97
CA ILE A 49 5.27 13.32 7.97
C ILE A 49 5.68 11.95 8.52
N GLY A 50 6.13 11.88 9.77
CA GLY A 50 6.50 10.62 10.45
C GLY A 50 5.32 9.68 10.64
N PHE A 51 4.16 10.20 11.10
CA PHE A 51 2.94 9.39 11.24
C PHE A 51 2.45 8.84 9.90
N PHE A 52 2.48 9.65 8.84
CA PHE A 52 2.11 9.19 7.50
C PHE A 52 3.07 8.14 6.94
N SER A 53 4.37 8.31 7.17
CA SER A 53 5.37 7.30 6.76
C SER A 53 5.15 5.98 7.51
N GLY A 54 4.79 6.01 8.80
CA GLY A 54 4.45 4.81 9.58
C GLY A 54 3.20 4.10 9.07
N LEU A 55 2.15 4.87 8.74
CA LEU A 55 0.93 4.36 8.10
C LEU A 55 1.15 3.79 6.70
N PHE A 56 2.23 4.18 6.02
CA PHE A 56 2.61 3.65 4.70
C PHE A 56 3.42 2.35 4.80
N ILE A 57 4.23 2.20 5.85
CA ILE A 57 5.02 0.99 6.11
C ILE A 57 4.12 -0.21 6.40
N LEU A 58 3.04 -0.02 7.17
CA LEU A 58 2.10 -1.11 7.49
C LEU A 58 1.50 -1.81 6.24
N PRO A 59 0.88 -1.11 5.29
CA PRO A 59 0.38 -1.73 4.06
C PRO A 59 1.51 -2.25 3.17
N ALA A 60 2.68 -1.62 3.16
CA ALA A 60 3.84 -2.13 2.41
C ALA A 60 4.34 -3.48 2.95
N LEU A 61 4.46 -3.63 4.28
CA LEU A 61 4.83 -4.89 4.93
C LEU A 61 3.74 -5.95 4.78
N GLY A 62 2.47 -5.58 4.93
CA GLY A 62 1.34 -6.49 4.71
C GLY A 62 1.29 -7.02 3.27
N TYR A 63 1.48 -6.14 2.28
CA TYR A 63 1.55 -6.52 0.87
C TYR A 63 2.71 -7.48 0.61
N LEU A 64 3.90 -7.20 1.17
CA LEU A 64 5.07 -8.07 1.04
C LEU A 64 4.82 -9.45 1.66
N GLY A 65 4.22 -9.50 2.85
CA GLY A 65 3.85 -10.76 3.51
C GLY A 65 2.88 -11.59 2.67
N CYS A 66 1.87 -10.94 2.08
CA CYS A 66 0.95 -11.60 1.15
C CYS A 66 1.68 -12.14 -0.09
N LEU A 67 2.61 -11.37 -0.65
CA LEU A 67 3.41 -11.78 -1.81
C LEU A 67 4.34 -12.96 -1.50
N PHE A 68 4.97 -12.96 -0.33
CA PHE A 68 5.84 -14.04 0.11
C PHE A 68 5.05 -15.33 0.34
N TYR A 69 3.86 -15.22 0.94
CA TYR A 69 2.94 -16.34 1.10
C TYR A 69 2.49 -16.90 -0.26
N GLU A 70 2.11 -16.04 -1.21
CA GLU A 70 1.78 -16.46 -2.56
C GLU A 70 2.96 -17.17 -3.23
N TYR A 71 4.16 -16.61 -3.15
CA TYR A 71 5.36 -17.19 -3.76
C TYR A 71 5.66 -18.59 -3.22
N TYR A 72 5.59 -18.79 -1.91
CA TYR A 72 5.91 -20.08 -1.29
C TYR A 72 4.92 -21.18 -1.66
N ASN A 73 3.62 -20.85 -1.74
CA ASN A 73 2.57 -21.83 -2.02
C ASN A 73 2.23 -21.93 -3.53
N PHE A 74 2.85 -21.10 -4.38
CA PHE A 74 2.50 -20.98 -5.79
C PHE A 74 2.69 -22.29 -6.57
N ASP A 75 3.80 -23.01 -6.32
CA ASP A 75 4.12 -24.25 -7.05
C ASP A 75 3.09 -25.35 -6.77
N ASP A 76 2.70 -25.53 -5.51
CA ASP A 76 1.69 -26.51 -5.11
C ASP A 76 0.31 -26.14 -5.67
N TRP A 77 -0.09 -24.86 -5.59
CA TRP A 77 -1.33 -24.38 -6.18
C TRP A 77 -1.37 -24.55 -7.70
N MET A 78 -0.25 -24.31 -8.41
CA MET A 78 -0.17 -24.52 -9.85
C MET A 78 -0.32 -25.99 -10.23
N ILE A 79 0.30 -26.90 -9.48
CA ILE A 79 0.18 -28.34 -9.72
C ILE A 79 -1.28 -28.80 -9.52
N GLN A 80 -1.95 -28.29 -8.49
CA GLN A 80 -3.37 -28.59 -8.25
C GLN A 80 -4.29 -27.99 -9.31
N TRP A 81 -4.09 -26.72 -9.67
CA TRP A 81 -4.85 -26.07 -10.74
C TRP A 81 -4.70 -26.85 -12.06
N ASN A 82 -3.48 -27.26 -12.40
CA ASN A 82 -3.23 -28.04 -13.61
C ASN A 82 -3.94 -29.41 -13.57
N ARG A 83 -4.06 -30.05 -12.39
CA ARG A 83 -4.84 -31.29 -12.25
C ARG A 83 -6.33 -31.08 -12.48
N GLN A 84 -6.89 -30.00 -11.96
CA GLN A 84 -8.32 -29.68 -12.15
C GLN A 84 -8.63 -29.30 -13.60
N MET A 85 -7.75 -28.51 -14.22
CA MET A 85 -7.97 -27.93 -15.54
C MET A 85 -7.53 -28.84 -16.69
N CYS A 86 -6.63 -29.80 -16.45
CA CYS A 86 -6.15 -30.74 -17.45
C CYS A 86 -7.30 -31.45 -18.21
N ARG A 87 -8.33 -31.93 -17.51
CA ARG A 87 -9.49 -32.59 -18.13
C ARG A 87 -10.35 -31.64 -18.97
N ILE A 88 -10.48 -30.38 -18.53
CA ILE A 88 -11.32 -29.38 -19.19
C ILE A 88 -10.64 -28.88 -20.46
N PHE A 89 -9.32 -28.68 -20.42
CA PHE A 89 -8.55 -28.09 -21.52
C PHE A 89 -7.77 -29.12 -22.35
N SER A 90 -7.93 -30.42 -22.08
CA SER A 90 -7.24 -31.52 -22.78
C SER A 90 -5.71 -31.39 -22.80
N ILE A 91 -5.13 -30.89 -21.72
CA ILE A 91 -3.68 -30.69 -21.52
C ILE A 91 -3.11 -31.96 -20.83
N PRO A 92 -1.82 -32.34 -20.98
CA PRO A 92 -1.27 -33.50 -20.26
C PRO A 92 -1.37 -33.33 -18.74
N CYS A 93 -2.08 -34.25 -18.07
CA CYS A 93 -2.20 -34.26 -16.62
C CYS A 93 -0.87 -34.65 -15.97
N PRO A 94 -0.42 -33.96 -14.91
CA PRO A 94 0.76 -34.38 -14.17
C PRO A 94 0.54 -35.76 -13.51
N ALA A 95 1.50 -36.67 -13.68
CA ALA A 95 1.42 -38.03 -13.19
C ALA A 95 1.23 -38.07 -11.67
N THR A 96 0.22 -38.81 -11.21
CA THR A 96 -0.07 -38.94 -9.78
C THR A 96 0.54 -40.25 -9.27
N LYS A 97 1.34 -40.19 -8.19
CA LYS A 97 1.82 -41.42 -7.51
C LYS A 97 0.74 -42.09 -6.64
N TYR A 98 -0.44 -41.48 -6.49
CA TYR A 98 -1.56 -41.97 -5.69
C TYR A 98 -2.90 -41.77 -6.42
N ASN A 99 -3.83 -42.69 -6.20
CA ASN A 99 -5.13 -42.77 -6.86
C ASN A 99 -5.87 -41.41 -6.86
N ALA A 100 -6.34 -41.00 -8.03
CA ALA A 100 -6.93 -39.69 -8.34
C ALA A 100 -8.30 -39.40 -7.67
N GLN A 101 -8.60 -40.00 -6.51
CA GLN A 101 -9.93 -40.00 -5.90
C GLN A 101 -10.03 -39.28 -4.54
N MET A 102 -8.91 -38.86 -3.94
CA MET A 102 -8.94 -38.01 -2.75
C MET A 102 -7.91 -36.89 -2.90
N VAL A 103 -8.34 -35.77 -3.47
CA VAL A 103 -7.66 -34.48 -3.27
C VAL A 103 -8.49 -33.77 -2.20
N PRO A 104 -7.95 -33.51 -1.00
CA PRO A 104 -8.64 -32.72 0.02
C PRO A 104 -9.03 -31.36 -0.56
N GLU A 105 -10.25 -30.90 -0.32
CA GLU A 105 -10.71 -29.54 -0.70
C GLU A 105 -9.93 -28.40 -0.01
N GLU A 106 -9.02 -28.74 0.89
CA GLU A 106 -8.39 -27.85 1.87
C GLU A 106 -7.19 -27.06 1.31
N ASP A 107 -6.69 -27.42 0.12
CA ASP A 107 -5.53 -26.77 -0.50
C ASP A 107 -5.90 -25.62 -1.46
N ARG A 108 -7.09 -25.04 -1.32
CA ARG A 108 -7.42 -23.82 -2.08
C ARG A 108 -6.66 -22.63 -1.48
N PRO A 109 -6.09 -21.73 -2.30
CA PRO A 109 -5.50 -20.49 -1.79
C PRO A 109 -6.52 -19.76 -0.93
N ILE A 110 -6.14 -19.41 0.30
CA ILE A 110 -7.01 -18.71 1.24
C ILE A 110 -7.42 -17.38 0.59
N PHE A 111 -8.68 -17.31 0.14
CA PHE A 111 -9.23 -16.18 -0.62
C PHE A 111 -8.98 -14.84 0.07
N HIS A 112 -9.05 -14.82 1.41
CA HIS A 112 -8.78 -13.63 2.22
C HIS A 112 -7.36 -13.08 2.05
N ILE A 113 -6.34 -13.94 1.93
CA ILE A 113 -4.95 -13.51 1.74
C ILE A 113 -4.78 -12.92 0.33
N TYR A 114 -5.41 -13.54 -0.66
CA TYR A 114 -5.40 -13.03 -2.03
C TYR A 114 -6.09 -11.66 -2.15
N MET A 115 -7.19 -11.45 -1.44
CA MET A 115 -7.89 -10.15 -1.37
C MET A 115 -7.12 -9.10 -0.58
N ALA A 116 -6.42 -9.50 0.49
CA ALA A 116 -5.63 -8.58 1.32
C ALA A 116 -4.54 -7.87 0.51
N LYS A 117 -3.92 -8.54 -0.48
CA LYS A 117 -2.99 -7.93 -1.43
C LYS A 117 -3.56 -6.69 -2.12
N TYR A 118 -4.77 -6.79 -2.66
CA TYR A 118 -5.43 -5.68 -3.36
C TYR A 118 -5.75 -4.54 -2.42
N VAL A 119 -6.22 -4.85 -1.20
CA VAL A 119 -6.48 -3.85 -0.17
C VAL A 119 -5.19 -3.12 0.22
N CYS A 120 -4.09 -3.83 0.46
CA CYS A 120 -2.80 -3.23 0.76
C CYS A 120 -2.29 -2.34 -0.39
N SER A 121 -2.48 -2.74 -1.65
CA SER A 121 -2.11 -1.93 -2.82
C SER A 121 -2.96 -0.66 -2.96
N MET A 122 -4.25 -0.73 -2.63
CA MET A 122 -5.17 0.41 -2.68
C MET A 122 -4.87 1.41 -1.55
N LEU A 123 -4.48 0.92 -0.37
CA LEU A 123 -4.10 1.75 0.78
C LEU A 123 -2.87 2.63 0.48
N VAL A 124 -1.94 2.16 -0.35
CA VAL A 124 -0.82 2.99 -0.85
C VAL A 124 -1.33 4.20 -1.66
N GLY A 125 -2.36 4.04 -2.49
CA GLY A 125 -3.00 5.14 -3.20
C GLY A 125 -3.75 6.10 -2.26
N VAL A 126 -4.49 5.56 -1.30
CA VAL A 126 -5.27 6.37 -0.33
C VAL A 126 -4.34 7.20 0.57
N THR A 127 -3.26 6.61 1.07
CA THR A 127 -2.28 7.32 1.92
C THR A 127 -1.63 8.51 1.21
N SER A 128 -1.33 8.39 -0.09
CA SER A 128 -0.84 9.51 -0.90
C SER A 128 -1.87 10.63 -1.09
N SER A 129 -3.16 10.28 -1.15
CA SER A 129 -4.27 11.24 -1.30
C SER A 129 -4.49 12.05 -0.01
N VAL A 130 -4.39 11.40 1.15
CA VAL A 130 -4.52 12.06 2.47
C VAL A 130 -3.37 13.04 2.74
N TRP A 131 -2.19 12.81 2.15
CA TRP A 131 -1.06 13.75 2.25
C TRP A 131 -1.36 15.11 1.58
N LEU A 132 -2.11 15.10 0.48
CA LEU A 132 -2.49 16.31 -0.27
C LEU A 132 -3.59 17.12 0.43
N TRP A 133 -4.37 16.49 1.31
CA TRP A 133 -5.39 17.16 2.11
C TRP A 133 -4.74 17.90 3.28
N SER A 134 -4.19 19.08 3.00
CA SER A 134 -3.85 20.05 4.03
C SER A 134 -5.04 20.96 4.29
N GLY A 135 -5.22 21.43 5.53
CA GLY A 135 -6.27 22.42 5.84
C GLY A 135 -6.15 23.68 4.97
N LYS A 136 -4.94 24.00 4.49
CA LYS A 136 -4.70 25.05 3.49
C LYS A 136 -5.33 24.73 2.12
N THR A 137 -5.24 23.47 1.68
CA THR A 137 -5.82 22.98 0.44
C THR A 137 -7.35 23.08 0.50
N VAL A 138 -7.98 22.63 1.59
CA VAL A 138 -9.44 22.70 1.78
C VAL A 138 -9.95 24.16 1.75
N VAL A 139 -9.21 25.09 2.37
CA VAL A 139 -9.55 26.52 2.35
C VAL A 139 -9.42 27.12 0.94
N SER A 140 -8.35 26.81 0.20
CA SER A 140 -8.22 27.23 -1.21
C SER A 140 -9.33 26.64 -2.10
N TRP A 141 -9.70 25.37 -1.89
CA TRP A 141 -10.79 24.74 -2.63
C TRP A 141 -12.14 25.36 -2.31
N LYS A 142 -12.38 25.72 -1.05
CA LYS A 142 -13.58 26.46 -0.64
C LYS A 142 -13.64 27.83 -1.31
N GLN A 143 -12.55 28.59 -1.29
CA GLN A 143 -12.47 29.90 -1.97
C GLN A 143 -12.64 29.78 -3.50
N PHE A 144 -12.09 28.73 -4.10
CA PHE A 144 -12.27 28.45 -5.51
C PHE A 144 -13.72 28.07 -5.85
N ALA A 145 -14.37 27.26 -5.01
CA ALA A 145 -15.78 26.91 -5.15
C ALA A 145 -16.69 28.14 -4.95
N GLU A 146 -16.39 29.03 -4.01
CA GLU A 146 -17.12 30.29 -3.80
C GLU A 146 -16.98 31.25 -4.99
N ARG A 147 -15.81 31.31 -5.64
CA ARG A 147 -15.60 32.04 -6.90
C ARG A 147 -16.38 31.44 -8.07
N LEU A 148 -16.40 30.11 -8.19
CA LEU A 148 -17.19 29.42 -9.23
C LEU A 148 -18.70 29.56 -9.01
N GLN A 149 -19.15 29.70 -7.77
CA GLN A 149 -20.54 29.99 -7.41
C GLN A 149 -20.91 31.47 -7.58
N GLY A 150 -20.01 32.32 -8.10
CA GLY A 150 -20.30 33.73 -8.38
C GLY A 150 -20.45 34.60 -7.14
N LYS A 151 -20.04 34.14 -5.96
CA LYS A 151 -19.94 34.97 -4.74
C LYS A 151 -18.67 35.82 -4.79
N ASP A 152 -18.56 36.67 -5.81
CA ASP A 152 -17.56 37.73 -5.82
C ASP A 152 -18.01 38.82 -4.83
N SER A 153 -17.46 38.80 -3.62
CA SER A 153 -17.56 39.90 -2.65
C SER A 153 -16.79 41.16 -3.07
N ARG A 154 -16.43 41.30 -4.35
CA ARG A 154 -15.66 42.44 -4.88
C ARG A 154 -16.53 43.64 -5.29
N SER A 155 -17.86 43.56 -5.13
CA SER A 155 -18.76 44.70 -5.42
C SER A 155 -19.29 45.44 -4.18
N ARG A 156 -18.53 45.44 -3.07
CA ARG A 156 -18.87 46.22 -1.84
C ARG A 156 -17.82 47.26 -1.44
N GLY A 157 -17.03 47.74 -2.42
CA GLY A 157 -16.04 48.82 -2.22
C GLY A 157 -16.19 50.01 -3.15
N ALA A 158 -17.31 50.14 -3.89
CA ALA A 158 -17.51 51.23 -4.85
C ALA A 158 -18.64 52.21 -4.47
N TYR A 159 -19.27 52.06 -3.30
CA TYR A 159 -20.25 53.00 -2.77
C TYR A 159 -20.26 53.01 -1.23
N VAL A 160 -19.21 53.52 -0.60
CA VAL A 160 -19.26 54.39 0.61
C VAL A 160 -18.00 55.25 0.59
#